data_AF-I7J9P6-F1
#
_entry.id   AF-I7J9P6-F1
#
_cell.length_a   1.000
_cell.length_b   1.000
_cell.length_c   1.000
_cell.angle_alpha   90.00
_cell.angle_beta   90.00
_cell.angle_gamma   90.00
#
_symmetry.space_group_name_H-M   'P 1'
#
loop_
_entity.id
_entity.type
_entity.pdbx_description
1 polymer ?
#
loop_
_entity_poly.entity_id
_entity_poly.type
_entity_poly.pdbx_seq_one_letter_code
_entity_poly.pdbx_strand_id
1 'polypeptide(L)'
;MDSIGIIQIFLLIITITVVAGFASVVYFLGEIYRALTRPEPEASPGVTNDHGAPDLAGSAPLPKGIDPRNAGSLEECLGTITEKYNLASFTLATADGLLIGSTKRGAEDEAARYSYLYTQGTLQDETGAELLGIPHHGETVIGIARPSEPLSPELASALEQDTRDVLQHWV
;
A
#
# COMPACT_ATOMS: atom_id res chain seq x y z
N MET A 1 39.34 28.69 35.43
CA MET A 1 37.96 28.45 34.94
C MET A 1 37.30 27.51 35.92
N ASP A 2 36.29 27.98 36.61
CA ASP A 2 35.53 27.30 37.65
C ASP A 2 34.57 26.26 37.04
N SER A 3 34.35 25.14 37.73
CA SER A 3 33.52 24.04 37.22
C SER A 3 32.10 24.47 36.85
N ILE A 4 31.57 25.50 37.50
CA ILE A 4 30.24 26.07 37.23
C ILE A 4 30.20 26.72 35.84
N GLY A 5 31.22 27.51 35.49
CA GLY A 5 31.34 28.10 34.15
C GLY A 5 31.47 27.06 33.04
N ILE A 6 32.18 25.95 33.30
CA ILE A 6 32.30 24.84 32.33
C ILE A 6 30.95 24.17 32.11
N ILE A 7 30.22 23.85 33.18
CA ILE A 7 28.89 23.21 33.10
C ILE A 7 27.88 24.10 32.35
N GLN A 8 27.89 25.41 32.58
CA GLN A 8 27.02 26.34 31.86
C GLN A 8 27.29 26.37 30.36
N ILE A 9 28.56 26.32 29.93
CA ILE A 9 28.91 26.29 28.51
C ILE A 9 28.39 25.00 27.86
N PHE A 10 28.56 23.85 28.50
CA PHE A 10 28.02 22.58 27.98
C PHE A 10 26.50 22.58 27.88
N LEU A 11 25.81 23.09 28.91
CA LEU A 11 24.35 23.23 28.88
C LEU A 11 23.88 24.14 27.74
N LEU A 12 24.58 25.24 27.50
CA LEU A 12 24.28 26.15 26.39
C LEU A 12 24.42 25.44 25.04
N ILE A 13 25.52 24.71 24.83
CA ILE A 13 25.76 23.96 23.58
C ILE A 13 24.69 22.90 23.37
N ILE A 14 24.39 22.09 24.39
CA ILE A 14 23.34 21.05 24.31
C ILE A 14 21.99 21.68 23.95
N THR A 15 21.63 22.80 24.59
CA THR A 15 20.38 23.49 24.32
C THR A 15 20.30 23.96 22.87
N ILE A 16 21.38 24.56 22.35
CA ILE A 16 21.45 25.01 20.95
C ILE A 16 21.33 23.82 19.99
N THR A 17 22.04 22.72 20.26
CA THR A 17 21.99 21.52 19.43
C THR A 17 20.59 20.90 19.40
N VAL A 18 19.92 20.81 20.55
CA VAL A 18 18.55 20.28 20.64
C VAL A 18 17.56 21.17 19.88
N VAL A 19 17.64 22.49 20.04
CA VAL A 19 16.77 23.44 19.34
C VAL A 19 17.00 23.41 17.82
N ALA A 20 18.27 23.42 17.40
CA ALA A 20 18.62 23.35 15.98
C ALA A 20 18.20 22.02 15.35
N GLY A 21 18.43 20.91 16.05
CA GLY A 21 18.00 19.58 15.63
C GLY A 21 16.49 19.49 15.48
N PHE A 22 15.74 19.96 16.50
CA PHE A 22 14.29 19.96 16.47
C PHE A 22 13.74 20.84 15.33
N ALA A 23 14.29 22.05 15.14
CA ALA A 23 13.91 22.92 14.04
C ALA A 23 14.17 22.28 12.66
N SER A 24 15.29 21.57 12.51
CA SER A 24 15.61 20.85 11.27
C SER A 24 14.63 19.72 10.98
N VAL A 25 14.23 18.95 12.00
CA VAL A 25 13.24 17.87 11.87
C VAL A 25 11.89 18.45 11.47
N VAL A 26 11.44 19.51 12.13
CA VAL A 26 10.17 20.19 11.80
C VAL A 26 10.20 20.77 10.38
N TYR A 27 11.33 21.36 9.96
CA TYR A 27 11.52 21.85 8.61
C TYR A 27 11.40 20.73 7.57
N PHE A 28 12.05 19.59 7.81
CA PHE A 28 12.03 18.44 6.92
C PHE A 28 10.62 17.83 6.81
N LEU A 29 9.90 17.68 7.92
CA LEU A 29 8.51 17.25 7.92
C LEU A 29 7.61 18.22 7.14
N GLY A 30 7.83 19.53 7.30
CA GLY A 30 7.09 20.56 6.57
C GLY A 30 7.34 20.50 5.07
N GLU A 31 8.57 20.21 4.64
CA GLU A 31 8.92 20.03 3.22
C GLU A 31 8.22 18.81 2.62
N ILE A 32 8.24 17.66 3.31
CA ILE A 32 7.55 16.44 2.89
C ILE A 32 6.04 16.67 2.79
N TYR A 33 5.43 17.30 3.80
CA TYR A 33 4.02 17.64 3.77
C TYR A 33 3.70 18.55 2.58
N ARG A 34 4.54 19.54 2.29
CA ARG A 34 4.35 20.43 1.14
C ARG A 34 4.51 19.71 -0.19
N ALA A 35 5.42 18.74 -0.29
CA ALA A 35 5.57 17.92 -1.48
C ALA A 35 4.35 17.02 -1.72
N LEU A 36 3.80 16.42 -0.65
CA LEU A 36 2.60 15.58 -0.69
C LEU A 36 1.32 16.39 -0.96
N THR A 37 1.24 17.61 -0.44
CA THR A 37 0.05 18.47 -0.57
C THR A 37 0.09 19.33 -1.83
N ARG A 38 1.17 19.26 -2.64
CA ARG A 38 1.22 19.97 -3.92
C ARG A 38 0.23 19.28 -4.86
N PRO A 39 -0.88 19.94 -5.26
CA PRO A 39 -1.72 19.40 -6.32
C PRO A 39 -0.85 19.34 -7.57
N GLU A 40 -0.75 18.15 -8.15
CA GLU A 40 -0.20 17.97 -9.48
C GLU A 40 -0.94 18.96 -10.41
N PRO A 41 -0.24 19.87 -11.11
CA PRO A 41 -0.90 20.75 -12.05
C PRO A 41 -1.47 19.89 -13.18
N GLU A 42 -2.79 19.71 -13.17
CA GLU A 42 -3.50 19.02 -14.22
C GLU A 42 -3.25 19.71 -15.57
N ALA A 43 -2.84 18.88 -16.53
CA ALA A 43 -3.10 18.95 -17.95
C ALA A 43 -2.52 20.12 -18.78
N SER A 44 -1.63 19.74 -19.71
CA SER A 44 -1.62 20.31 -21.05
C SER A 44 -2.14 19.24 -22.02
N PRO A 45 -3.12 19.56 -22.91
CA PRO A 45 -3.78 18.58 -23.76
C PRO A 45 -3.04 18.43 -25.10
N GLY A 46 -2.94 17.19 -25.58
CA GLY A 46 -2.67 16.93 -26.99
C GLY A 46 -1.91 15.64 -27.24
N VAL A 47 -2.64 14.55 -27.46
CA VAL A 47 -2.56 13.78 -28.72
C VAL A 47 -3.73 12.81 -28.76
N THR A 48 -4.58 13.05 -29.74
CA THR A 48 -5.61 12.18 -30.30
C THR A 48 -5.07 10.78 -30.53
N ASN A 49 -5.81 9.75 -30.14
CA ASN A 49 -6.02 8.59 -31.00
C ASN A 49 -7.41 8.00 -30.76
N ASP A 50 -8.22 8.17 -31.79
CA ASP A 50 -9.44 7.44 -32.10
C ASP A 50 -9.16 5.93 -32.11
N HIS A 51 -9.85 5.16 -31.28
CA HIS A 51 -10.32 3.83 -31.67
C HIS A 51 -11.44 3.31 -30.77
N GLY A 52 -12.67 3.49 -31.26
CA GLY A 52 -13.66 2.41 -31.39
C GLY A 52 -14.21 1.77 -30.12
N ALA A 53 -15.39 2.24 -29.70
CA ALA A 53 -16.43 1.31 -29.26
C ALA A 53 -16.96 0.58 -30.52
N PRO A 54 -17.28 -0.73 -30.44
CA PRO A 54 -18.57 -1.09 -29.86
C PRO A 54 -18.60 -2.42 -29.08
N ASP A 55 -19.78 -2.65 -28.49
CA ASP A 55 -20.40 -3.92 -28.13
C ASP A 55 -20.31 -4.47 -26.69
N LEU A 56 -21.41 -4.19 -25.98
CA LEU A 56 -22.09 -5.12 -25.08
C LEU A 56 -22.24 -6.51 -25.72
N ALA A 57 -21.42 -7.48 -25.31
CA ALA A 57 -21.76 -8.90 -25.38
C ALA A 57 -20.90 -9.68 -24.37
N GLY A 58 -21.57 -10.39 -23.47
CA GLY A 58 -20.93 -11.17 -22.43
C GLY A 58 -19.95 -12.22 -22.96
N SER A 59 -18.79 -12.27 -22.30
CA SER A 59 -18.05 -13.49 -22.04
C SER A 59 -17.12 -13.17 -20.88
N ALA A 60 -17.55 -13.48 -19.66
CA ALA A 60 -16.64 -13.57 -18.53
C ALA A 60 -15.57 -14.62 -18.91
N PRO A 61 -14.29 -14.25 -19.05
CA PRO A 61 -13.25 -15.23 -19.25
C PRO A 61 -13.12 -16.05 -17.98
N LEU A 62 -13.20 -17.38 -18.08
CA LEU A 62 -12.78 -18.25 -16.99
C LEU A 62 -11.35 -17.87 -16.56
N PRO A 63 -11.02 -18.02 -15.27
CA PRO A 63 -9.86 -17.37 -14.68
C PRO A 63 -8.58 -17.95 -15.28
N LYS A 64 -7.85 -17.12 -16.04
CA LYS A 64 -6.48 -17.43 -16.46
C LYS A 64 -5.64 -17.57 -15.18
N GLY A 65 -4.92 -18.68 -15.04
CA GLY A 65 -3.97 -18.86 -13.94
C GLY A 65 -2.96 -17.72 -13.97
N ILE A 66 -2.71 -17.10 -12.82
CA ILE A 66 -1.71 -16.04 -12.70
C ILE A 66 -0.37 -16.76 -12.62
N ASP A 67 0.47 -16.60 -13.65
CA ASP A 67 1.83 -17.13 -13.63
C ASP A 67 2.76 -16.00 -13.17
N PRO A 68 3.24 -16.02 -11.90
CA PRO A 68 4.06 -14.95 -11.35
C PRO A 68 5.39 -14.75 -12.07
N ARG A 69 5.83 -15.75 -12.86
CA ARG A 69 7.06 -15.70 -13.67
C ARG A 69 6.98 -14.81 -14.91
N ASN A 70 5.77 -14.49 -15.37
CA ASN A 70 5.57 -13.67 -16.56
C ASN A 70 5.46 -12.18 -16.26
N ALA A 71 5.34 -11.79 -14.98
CA ALA A 71 5.32 -10.39 -14.57
C ALA A 71 6.74 -9.87 -14.36
N GLY A 72 6.99 -8.62 -14.73
CA GLY A 72 8.26 -7.93 -14.50
C GLY A 72 8.42 -7.40 -13.08
N SER A 73 7.32 -7.27 -12.32
CA SER A 73 7.34 -6.85 -10.91
C SER A 73 6.16 -7.42 -10.11
N LEU A 74 6.26 -7.32 -8.77
CA LEU A 74 5.18 -7.70 -7.86
C LEU A 74 3.92 -6.85 -8.11
N GLU A 75 4.05 -5.55 -8.35
CA GLU A 75 2.92 -4.65 -8.62
C GLU A 75 2.19 -5.02 -9.91
N GLU A 76 2.90 -5.49 -10.93
CA GLU A 76 2.30 -6.00 -12.17
C GLU A 76 1.53 -7.31 -11.93
N CYS A 77 2.06 -8.20 -11.09
CA CYS A 77 1.33 -9.37 -10.61
C CYS A 77 0.05 -8.98 -9.85
N LEU A 78 0.15 -8.01 -8.93
CA LEU A 78 -1.00 -7.53 -8.17
C LEU A 78 -2.02 -6.83 -9.06
N GLY A 79 -1.58 -6.14 -10.12
CA GLY A 79 -2.43 -5.59 -11.17
C GLY A 79 -3.24 -6.69 -11.86
N THR A 80 -2.58 -7.79 -12.23
CA THR A 80 -3.24 -8.95 -12.84
C THR A 80 -4.25 -9.61 -11.89
N ILE A 81 -3.91 -9.73 -10.59
CA ILE A 81 -4.84 -10.19 -9.54
C ILE A 81 -6.06 -9.25 -9.47
N THR A 82 -5.80 -7.95 -9.41
CA THR A 82 -6.84 -6.91 -9.31
C THR A 82 -7.84 -7.02 -10.46
N GLU A 83 -7.36 -7.19 -11.70
CA GLU A 83 -8.20 -7.42 -12.87
C GLU A 83 -8.98 -8.73 -12.82
N LYS A 84 -8.31 -9.84 -12.45
CA LYS A 84 -8.92 -11.18 -12.42
C LYS A 84 -10.12 -11.26 -11.47
N TYR A 85 -10.04 -10.57 -10.34
CA TYR A 85 -11.07 -10.60 -9.29
C TYR A 85 -11.95 -9.34 -9.27
N ASN A 86 -11.87 -8.48 -10.30
CA ASN A 86 -12.62 -7.21 -10.39
C ASN A 86 -12.49 -6.32 -9.13
N LEU A 87 -11.29 -6.25 -8.59
CA LEU A 87 -10.98 -5.38 -7.46
C LEU A 87 -10.74 -3.96 -7.94
N ALA A 88 -11.21 -2.97 -7.19
CA ALA A 88 -10.86 -1.56 -7.40
C ALA A 88 -9.41 -1.27 -6.99
N SER A 89 -8.92 -1.96 -5.95
CA SER A 89 -7.51 -1.94 -5.54
C SER A 89 -7.18 -3.18 -4.71
N PHE A 90 -5.89 -3.52 -4.69
CA PHE A 90 -5.35 -4.60 -3.87
C PHE A 90 -4.02 -4.19 -3.25
N THR A 91 -3.92 -4.34 -1.93
CA THR A 91 -2.75 -3.98 -1.13
C THR A 91 -2.31 -5.19 -0.30
N LEU A 92 -1.01 -5.46 -0.27
CA LEU A 92 -0.39 -6.47 0.60
C LEU A 92 0.44 -5.79 1.67
N ALA A 93 0.24 -6.20 2.90
CA ALA A 93 0.97 -5.71 4.06
C ALA A 93 1.32 -6.86 5.01
N THR A 94 2.33 -6.70 5.83
CA THR A 94 2.60 -7.60 6.96
C THR A 94 1.64 -7.30 8.12
N ALA A 95 1.49 -8.24 9.07
CA ALA A 95 0.63 -8.06 10.24
C ALA A 95 1.01 -6.86 11.14
N ASP A 96 2.25 -6.37 11.09
CA ASP A 96 2.71 -5.16 11.80
C ASP A 96 2.48 -3.86 11.01
N GLY A 97 1.93 -3.93 9.79
CA GLY A 97 1.52 -2.79 8.99
C GLY A 97 2.57 -2.29 7.99
N LEU A 98 3.62 -3.06 7.70
CA LEU A 98 4.58 -2.72 6.65
C LEU A 98 3.99 -3.06 5.27
N LEU A 99 4.03 -2.09 4.36
CA LEU A 99 3.58 -2.27 2.97
C LEU A 99 4.55 -3.18 2.21
N ILE A 100 4.03 -4.26 1.61
CA ILE A 100 4.78 -5.16 0.72
C ILE A 100 4.59 -4.73 -0.74
N GLY A 101 3.36 -4.36 -1.12
CA GLY A 101 3.03 -3.89 -2.47
C GLY A 101 1.57 -3.47 -2.59
N SER A 102 1.25 -2.63 -3.57
CA SER A 102 -0.14 -2.22 -3.83
C SER A 102 -0.34 -1.82 -5.28
N THR A 103 -1.56 -2.01 -5.77
CA THR A 103 -2.02 -1.44 -7.06
C THR A 103 -2.48 0.00 -6.94
N LYS A 104 -2.61 0.53 -5.71
CA LYS A 104 -2.99 1.90 -5.41
C LYS A 104 -1.78 2.70 -4.92
N ARG A 105 -1.72 3.99 -5.28
CA ARG A 105 -0.73 4.93 -4.74
C ARG A 105 -1.06 5.35 -3.31
N GLY A 106 -0.05 5.51 -2.46
CA GLY A 106 -0.23 5.98 -1.09
C GLY A 106 -0.92 4.94 -0.19
N ALA A 107 -0.57 3.67 -0.35
CA ALA A 107 -1.19 2.55 0.34
C ALA A 107 -0.63 2.30 1.76
N GLU A 108 0.29 3.13 2.24
CA GLU A 108 0.96 2.99 3.54
C GLU A 108 -0.03 3.18 4.71
N ASP A 109 -0.92 4.18 4.62
CA ASP A 109 -1.99 4.38 5.62
C ASP A 109 -2.97 3.20 5.62
N GLU A 110 -3.26 2.65 4.43
CA GLU A 110 -4.11 1.48 4.28
C GLU A 110 -3.46 0.25 4.92
N ALA A 111 -2.19 -0.02 4.63
CA ALA A 111 -1.42 -1.09 5.22
C ALA A 111 -1.41 -1.00 6.76
N ALA A 112 -1.08 0.17 7.32
CA ALA A 112 -1.02 0.36 8.76
C ALA A 112 -2.40 0.19 9.43
N ARG A 113 -3.43 0.84 8.89
CA ARG A 113 -4.78 0.82 9.48
C ARG A 113 -5.41 -0.56 9.41
N TYR A 114 -5.40 -1.19 8.25
CA TYR A 114 -6.11 -2.45 8.05
C TYR A 114 -5.37 -3.65 8.63
N SER A 115 -4.04 -3.62 8.72
CA SER A 115 -3.30 -4.66 9.45
C SER A 115 -3.68 -4.64 10.94
N TYR A 116 -3.82 -3.45 11.54
CA TYR A 116 -4.34 -3.33 12.90
C TYR A 116 -5.78 -3.87 13.02
N LEU A 117 -6.68 -3.51 12.10
CA LEU A 117 -8.06 -4.02 12.12
C LEU A 117 -8.13 -5.55 11.99
N TYR A 118 -7.27 -6.14 11.17
CA TYR A 118 -7.18 -7.60 11.05
C TYR A 118 -6.79 -8.25 12.39
N THR A 119 -5.84 -7.68 13.13
CA THR A 119 -5.45 -8.20 14.46
C THR A 119 -6.59 -8.12 15.49
N GLN A 120 -7.57 -7.24 15.29
CA GLN A 120 -8.77 -7.15 16.12
C GLN A 120 -9.86 -8.18 15.74
N GLY A 121 -9.61 -8.99 14.70
CA GLY A 121 -10.56 -9.98 14.19
C GLY A 121 -11.57 -9.42 13.20
N THR A 122 -11.38 -8.18 12.72
CA THR A 122 -12.22 -7.60 11.67
C THR A 122 -11.79 -8.16 10.32
N LEU A 123 -12.74 -8.76 9.58
CA LEU A 123 -12.49 -9.31 8.25
C LEU A 123 -13.09 -8.46 7.12
N GLN A 124 -14.03 -7.60 7.46
CA GLN A 124 -14.65 -6.68 6.52
C GLN A 124 -14.92 -5.35 7.21
N ASP A 125 -14.57 -4.26 6.53
CA ASP A 125 -14.78 -2.91 7.01
C ASP A 125 -16.01 -2.27 6.33
N GLU A 126 -16.61 -1.28 6.98
CA GLU A 126 -17.77 -0.52 6.47
C GLU A 126 -17.45 0.23 5.16
N THR A 127 -16.17 0.46 4.88
CA THR A 127 -15.68 1.06 3.63
C THR A 127 -15.60 0.07 2.47
N GLY A 128 -16.06 -1.18 2.66
CA GLY A 128 -16.08 -2.22 1.63
C GLY A 128 -14.72 -2.90 1.40
N ALA A 129 -13.74 -2.71 2.30
CA ALA A 129 -12.50 -3.46 2.26
C ALA A 129 -12.67 -4.84 2.90
N GLU A 130 -12.26 -5.87 2.19
CA GLU A 130 -12.20 -7.25 2.66
C GLU A 130 -10.74 -7.61 2.99
N LEU A 131 -10.53 -8.18 4.19
CA LEU A 131 -9.22 -8.51 4.71
C LEU A 131 -9.01 -10.01 4.70
N LEU A 132 -7.91 -10.43 4.08
CA LEU A 132 -7.50 -11.82 3.92
C LEU A 132 -6.19 -12.03 4.67
N GLY A 133 -6.12 -13.07 5.49
CA GLY A 133 -4.86 -13.49 6.11
C GLY A 133 -4.22 -14.59 5.28
N ILE A 134 -3.04 -14.32 4.74
CA ILE A 134 -2.29 -15.24 3.89
C ILE A 134 -1.06 -15.70 4.67
N PRO A 135 -1.02 -16.96 5.12
CA PRO A 135 0.17 -17.50 5.78
C PRO A 135 1.35 -17.56 4.81
N HIS A 136 2.49 -16.97 5.18
CA HIS A 136 3.73 -16.97 4.39
C HIS A 136 4.96 -17.01 5.33
N HIS A 137 5.85 -17.99 5.13
CA HIS A 137 7.06 -18.23 5.93
C HIS A 137 6.93 -18.17 7.47
N GLY A 138 5.76 -18.55 8.01
CA GLY A 138 5.49 -18.53 9.46
C GLY A 138 5.00 -17.17 9.98
N GLU A 139 4.87 -16.19 9.10
CA GLU A 139 4.21 -14.91 9.33
C GLU A 139 2.87 -14.87 8.59
N THR A 140 2.05 -13.87 8.89
CA THR A 140 0.77 -13.64 8.20
C THR A 140 0.88 -12.34 7.40
N VAL A 141 0.73 -12.47 6.08
CA VAL A 141 0.57 -11.35 5.16
C VAL A 141 -0.91 -11.02 5.06
N ILE A 142 -1.26 -9.76 5.25
CA ILE A 142 -2.61 -9.24 5.15
C ILE A 142 -2.85 -8.74 3.73
N GLY A 143 -3.77 -9.39 3.03
CA GLY A 143 -4.34 -8.94 1.76
C GLY A 143 -5.54 -8.05 2.00
N ILE A 144 -5.43 -6.78 1.61
CA ILE A 144 -6.49 -5.78 1.71
C ILE A 144 -7.09 -5.63 0.31
N ALA A 145 -8.19 -6.33 0.09
CA ALA A 145 -8.92 -6.30 -1.17
C ALA A 145 -10.05 -5.26 -1.10
N ARG A 146 -10.14 -4.40 -2.11
CA ARG A 146 -11.31 -3.54 -2.32
C ARG A 146 -12.10 -4.04 -3.51
N PRO A 147 -13.01 -5.00 -3.32
CA PRO A 147 -13.81 -5.49 -4.42
C PRO A 147 -14.82 -4.44 -4.92
N SER A 148 -15.08 -4.42 -6.22
CA SER A 148 -16.15 -3.59 -6.80
C SER A 148 -17.54 -4.16 -6.50
N GLU A 149 -17.63 -5.47 -6.32
CA GLU A 149 -18.81 -6.24 -5.92
C GLU A 149 -18.41 -7.25 -4.83
N PRO A 150 -19.22 -7.48 -3.78
CA PRO A 150 -18.85 -8.39 -2.68
C PRO A 150 -18.32 -9.73 -3.17
N LEU A 151 -17.17 -10.17 -2.65
CA LEU A 151 -16.57 -11.42 -3.13
C LEU A 151 -17.37 -12.62 -2.60
N SER A 152 -17.68 -13.55 -3.49
CA SER A 152 -18.13 -14.89 -3.07
C SER A 152 -17.01 -15.56 -2.25
N PRO A 153 -17.32 -16.37 -1.23
CA PRO A 153 -16.33 -17.13 -0.46
C PRO A 153 -15.38 -17.98 -1.33
N GLU A 154 -15.89 -18.46 -2.47
CA GLU A 154 -15.12 -19.23 -3.46
C GLU A 154 -14.06 -18.35 -4.15
N LEU A 155 -14.42 -17.11 -4.48
CA LEU A 155 -13.50 -16.14 -5.08
C LEU A 155 -12.47 -15.64 -4.06
N ALA A 156 -12.89 -15.39 -2.82
CA ALA A 156 -11.98 -15.01 -1.74
C ALA A 156 -10.92 -16.09 -1.48
N SER A 157 -11.32 -17.36 -1.45
CA SER A 157 -10.39 -18.50 -1.29
C SER A 157 -9.42 -18.63 -2.48
N ALA A 158 -9.93 -18.42 -3.71
CA ALA A 158 -9.09 -18.45 -4.91
C ALA A 158 -8.10 -17.27 -4.93
N LEU A 159 -8.54 -16.07 -4.52
CA LEU A 159 -7.70 -14.88 -4.41
C LEU A 159 -6.59 -15.07 -3.38
N GLU A 160 -6.89 -15.66 -2.22
CA GLU A 160 -5.88 -16.00 -1.21
C GLU A 160 -4.81 -16.95 -1.78
N GLN A 161 -5.24 -17.98 -2.52
CA GLN A 161 -4.33 -18.96 -3.11
C GLN A 161 -3.45 -18.35 -4.21
N ASP A 162 -4.04 -17.59 -5.14
CA ASP A 162 -3.28 -16.89 -6.19
C ASP A 162 -2.26 -15.92 -5.59
N THR A 163 -2.66 -15.20 -4.53
CA THR A 163 -1.78 -14.26 -3.84
C THR A 163 -0.64 -14.98 -3.13
N ARG A 164 -0.90 -16.14 -2.51
CA ARG A 164 0.12 -16.99 -1.90
C ARG A 164 1.16 -17.44 -2.93
N ASP A 165 0.72 -17.86 -4.11
CA ASP A 165 1.60 -18.31 -5.18
C ASP A 165 2.50 -17.17 -5.70
N VAL A 166 1.95 -15.95 -5.80
CA VAL A 166 2.73 -14.74 -6.11
C VAL A 166 3.75 -14.45 -5.02
N LEU A 167 3.34 -14.46 -3.74
CA LEU A 167 4.23 -14.19 -2.61
C LEU A 167 5.37 -15.21 -2.53
N GLN A 168 5.14 -16.49 -2.82
CA GLN A 168 6.20 -17.51 -2.85
C GLN A 168 7.25 -17.27 -3.94
N HIS A 169 6.88 -16.54 -5.00
CA HIS A 169 7.81 -16.27 -6.09
C HIS A 169 8.67 -15.03 -5.83
N TRP A 170 8.10 -14.01 -5.19
CA TRP A 170 8.70 -12.67 -5.10
C TRP A 170 9.27 -12.32 -3.73
N VAL A 171 8.85 -13.00 -2.65
CA VAL A 171 9.23 -12.73 -1.25
C VAL A 171 9.87 -13.97 -0.65
#